data_AF-A0A6M1MK34-F1
#
_entry.id   AF-A0A6M1MK34-F1
#
_cell.length_a   1.000
_cell.length_b   1.000
_cell.length_c   1.000
_cell.angle_alpha   90.00
_cell.angle_beta   90.00
_cell.angle_gamma   90.00
#
_symmetry.space_group_name_H-M   'P 1'
#
loop_
_entity.id
_entity.type
_entity.pdbx_description
1 polymer ?
#
loop_
_entity_poly.entity_id
_entity_poly.type
_entity_poly.pdbx_seq_one_letter_code
_entity_poly.pdbx_strand_id
1 'polypeptide(L)'
;MIRPFALALCLTSPALADCLPEGALPAKLTYDSGAVVEVLGREGEALRYRQTIVETGKQVEMTVHAGIFTVSALRDGEGAVFDWTTGLPALAELVPGATFHEEAMLTTPGFLPPRPFTTDLEILGMEEIEVAGCKVQALKMVVRNREAGKDLGEITKWLHLPSLLTLRSEVREGEAMRAQEVVAME
;
A
#
# COMPACT_ATOMS: atom_id res chain seq x y z
N MET A 1 54.87 -25.30 -24.11
CA MET A 1 54.33 -23.92 -24.06
C MET A 1 52.81 -24.01 -24.15
N ILE A 2 52.10 -23.82 -23.04
CA ILE A 2 50.63 -23.87 -22.98
C ILE A 2 50.15 -22.46 -22.65
N ARG A 3 49.39 -21.85 -23.56
CA ARG A 3 48.79 -20.53 -23.42
C ARG A 3 47.49 -20.65 -22.61
N PRO A 4 47.29 -19.89 -21.52
CA PRO A 4 46.00 -19.85 -20.86
C PRO A 4 45.06 -18.90 -21.64
N PHE A 5 43.90 -19.43 -22.02
CA PHE A 5 42.75 -18.66 -22.51
C PHE A 5 42.08 -18.03 -21.30
N ALA A 6 42.16 -16.71 -21.15
CA ALA A 6 41.38 -15.98 -20.15
C ALA A 6 39.95 -15.80 -20.68
N LEU A 7 38.99 -16.52 -20.08
CA LEU A 7 37.57 -16.27 -20.27
C LEU A 7 37.21 -14.99 -19.51
N ALA A 8 36.94 -13.91 -20.24
CA ALA A 8 36.36 -12.70 -19.66
C ALA A 8 34.87 -12.96 -19.37
N LEU A 9 34.51 -13.18 -18.10
CA LEU A 9 33.12 -13.12 -17.66
C LEU A 9 32.63 -11.68 -17.82
N CYS A 10 31.76 -11.45 -18.79
CA CYS A 10 30.93 -10.25 -18.82
C CYS A 10 29.95 -10.32 -17.64
N LEU A 11 30.25 -9.56 -16.59
CA LEU A 11 29.29 -9.27 -15.52
C LEU A 11 28.18 -8.40 -16.12
N THR A 12 27.09 -9.03 -16.55
CA THR A 12 25.85 -8.30 -16.81
C THR A 12 25.38 -7.72 -15.49
N SER A 13 25.57 -6.41 -15.32
CA SER A 13 24.96 -5.70 -14.21
C SER A 13 23.43 -5.85 -14.34
N PRO A 14 22.70 -6.13 -13.25
CA PRO A 14 21.25 -6.05 -13.30
C PRO A 14 20.91 -4.64 -13.80
N ALA A 15 20.07 -4.55 -14.83
CA ALA A 15 19.54 -3.28 -15.26
C ALA A 15 18.87 -2.64 -14.05
N LEU A 16 19.43 -1.52 -13.58
CA LEU A 16 18.71 -0.63 -12.67
C LEU A 16 17.39 -0.33 -13.36
N ALA A 17 16.26 -0.53 -12.66
CA ALA A 17 14.98 -0.17 -13.24
C ALA A 17 15.03 1.32 -13.58
N ASP A 18 14.74 1.67 -14.83
CA ASP A 18 14.57 3.07 -15.20
C ASP A 18 13.40 3.60 -14.38
N CYS A 19 13.66 4.60 -13.55
CA CYS A 19 12.61 5.24 -12.78
C CYS A 19 11.53 5.74 -13.73
N LEU A 20 10.29 5.75 -13.23
CA LEU A 20 9.16 6.24 -14.01
C LEU A 20 9.47 7.64 -14.55
N PRO A 21 9.09 7.94 -15.81
CA PRO A 21 9.25 9.27 -16.37
C PRO A 21 8.66 10.34 -15.44
N GLU A 22 9.24 11.54 -15.45
CA GLU A 22 8.73 12.65 -14.65
C GLU A 22 7.22 12.88 -14.92
N GLY A 23 6.43 12.94 -13.85
CA GLY A 23 4.98 13.10 -13.92
C GLY A 23 4.19 11.82 -14.25
N ALA A 24 4.85 10.71 -14.56
CA ALA A 24 4.18 9.42 -14.69
C ALA A 24 3.88 8.82 -13.30
N LEU A 25 2.71 8.21 -13.16
CA LEU A 25 2.33 7.47 -11.97
C LEU A 25 2.32 5.97 -12.27
N PRO A 26 2.76 5.11 -11.35
CA PRO A 26 2.72 3.67 -11.56
C PRO A 26 1.28 3.20 -11.76
N ALA A 27 1.08 2.38 -12.78
CA ALA A 27 -0.13 1.61 -13.00
C ALA A 27 -0.05 0.25 -12.29
N LYS A 28 1.14 -0.24 -11.98
CA LYS A 28 1.33 -1.51 -11.26
C LYS A 28 2.55 -1.48 -10.34
N LEU A 29 2.40 -2.11 -9.18
CA LEU A 29 3.46 -2.32 -8.20
C LEU A 29 3.61 -3.81 -7.91
N THR A 30 4.85 -4.29 -7.85
CA THR A 30 5.19 -5.63 -7.37
C THR A 30 6.03 -5.50 -6.11
N TYR A 31 5.65 -6.21 -5.06
CA TYR A 31 6.35 -6.22 -3.77
C TYR A 31 7.28 -7.43 -3.66
N ASP A 32 8.31 -7.32 -2.83
CA ASP A 32 9.23 -8.40 -2.46
C ASP A 32 8.52 -9.64 -1.86
N SER A 33 7.37 -9.42 -1.21
CA SER A 33 6.46 -10.47 -0.74
C SER A 33 5.81 -11.29 -1.86
N GLY A 34 5.92 -10.81 -3.11
CA GLY A 34 5.22 -11.35 -4.28
C GLY A 34 3.83 -10.75 -4.49
N ALA A 35 3.36 -9.88 -3.58
CA ALA A 35 2.09 -9.19 -3.76
C ALA A 35 2.14 -8.27 -4.98
N VAL A 36 1.03 -8.17 -5.70
CA VAL A 36 0.89 -7.31 -6.88
C VAL A 36 -0.31 -6.40 -6.69
N VAL A 37 -0.12 -5.11 -6.97
CA VAL A 37 -1.17 -4.10 -6.99
C VAL A 37 -1.26 -3.51 -8.39
N GLU A 38 -2.44 -3.56 -9.00
CA GLU A 38 -2.74 -3.02 -10.33
C GLU A 38 -3.77 -1.90 -10.19
N VAL A 39 -3.46 -0.69 -10.65
CA VAL A 39 -4.34 0.47 -10.54
C VAL A 39 -5.43 0.40 -11.61
N LEU A 40 -6.68 0.46 -11.16
CA LEU A 40 -7.87 0.41 -12.02
C LEU A 40 -8.45 1.80 -12.29
N GLY A 41 -8.09 2.81 -11.50
CA GLY A 41 -8.57 4.18 -11.67
C GLY A 41 -8.19 5.09 -10.51
N ARG A 42 -8.17 6.39 -10.79
CA ARG A 42 -7.99 7.47 -9.81
C ARG A 42 -9.06 8.51 -10.06
N GLU A 43 -9.81 8.89 -9.04
CA GLU A 43 -10.84 9.92 -9.12
C GLU A 43 -10.79 10.79 -7.87
N GLY A 44 -10.30 12.03 -8.02
CA GLY A 44 -10.01 12.88 -6.87
C GLY A 44 -9.02 12.21 -5.92
N GLU A 45 -9.43 12.03 -4.67
CA GLU A 45 -8.64 11.38 -3.63
C GLU A 45 -8.91 9.87 -3.51
N ALA A 46 -9.80 9.33 -4.35
CA ALA A 46 -10.08 7.90 -4.39
C ALA A 46 -9.13 7.18 -5.36
N LEU A 47 -8.49 6.13 -4.85
CA LEU A 47 -7.71 5.19 -5.64
C LEU A 47 -8.46 3.85 -5.68
N ARG A 48 -8.72 3.35 -6.89
CA ARG A 48 -9.21 2.00 -7.10
C ARG A 48 -8.09 1.13 -7.65
N TYR A 49 -7.83 0.00 -7.00
CA TYR A 49 -6.79 -0.93 -7.43
C TYR A 49 -7.22 -2.38 -7.21
N ARG A 50 -6.58 -3.30 -7.91
CA ARG A 50 -6.70 -4.74 -7.71
C ARG A 50 -5.45 -5.26 -7.04
N GLN A 51 -5.62 -6.01 -5.96
CA GLN A 51 -4.53 -6.67 -5.26
C GLN A 51 -4.62 -8.18 -5.48
N THR A 52 -3.49 -8.79 -5.80
CA THR A 52 -3.36 -10.26 -5.85
C THR A 52 -2.84 -10.77 -4.51
N ILE A 53 -3.60 -11.68 -3.88
CA ILE A 53 -3.23 -12.36 -2.64
C ILE A 53 -2.29 -13.51 -3.01
N VAL A 54 -1.03 -13.42 -2.60
CA VAL A 54 0.05 -14.33 -3.02
C VAL A 54 -0.27 -15.79 -2.71
N GLU A 55 -0.82 -16.07 -1.54
CA GLU A 55 -1.08 -17.42 -1.05
C GLU A 55 -2.19 -18.13 -1.81
N THR A 56 -3.12 -17.37 -2.41
CA THR A 56 -4.33 -17.94 -3.02
C THR A 56 -4.45 -17.63 -4.51
N GLY A 57 -3.64 -16.70 -5.04
CA GLY A 57 -3.78 -16.14 -6.38
C GLY A 57 -5.09 -15.34 -6.59
N LYS A 58 -5.91 -15.18 -5.55
CA LYS A 58 -7.19 -14.49 -5.63
C LYS A 58 -6.96 -12.99 -5.73
N GLN A 59 -7.86 -12.34 -6.45
CA GLN A 59 -7.84 -10.90 -6.64
C GLN A 59 -8.91 -10.24 -5.79
N VAL A 60 -8.54 -9.13 -5.16
CA VAL A 60 -9.44 -8.26 -4.40
C VAL A 60 -9.35 -6.86 -4.99
N GLU A 61 -10.48 -6.30 -5.38
CA GLU A 61 -10.58 -4.92 -5.80
C GLU A 61 -10.82 -4.04 -4.58
N MET A 62 -9.89 -3.13 -4.37
CA MET A 62 -9.85 -2.19 -3.27
C MET A 62 -10.20 -0.80 -3.80
N THR A 63 -11.06 -0.11 -3.07
CA THR A 63 -11.21 1.35 -3.20
C THR A 63 -10.75 1.97 -1.89
N VAL A 64 -9.80 2.90 -1.98
CA VAL A 64 -9.24 3.59 -0.82
C VAL A 64 -9.30 5.10 -1.01
N HIS A 65 -9.66 5.82 0.04
CA HIS A 65 -9.58 7.28 0.10
C HIS A 65 -8.21 7.69 0.62
N ALA A 66 -7.60 8.66 -0.06
CA ALA A 66 -6.26 9.18 0.20
C ALA A 66 -5.15 8.12 0.26
N GLY A 67 -5.37 6.91 -0.29
CA GLY A 67 -4.44 5.79 -0.18
C GLY A 67 -4.39 5.12 1.22
N ILE A 68 -5.27 5.53 2.14
CA ILE A 68 -5.20 5.16 3.57
C ILE A 68 -6.47 4.43 4.01
N PHE A 69 -7.63 5.07 3.81
CA PHE A 69 -8.91 4.62 4.37
C PHE A 69 -9.62 3.72 3.37
N THR A 70 -9.81 2.45 3.71
CA THR A 70 -10.56 1.53 2.86
C THR A 70 -12.01 1.96 2.78
N VAL A 71 -12.54 2.10 1.57
CA VAL A 71 -13.97 2.34 1.29
C VAL A 71 -14.65 1.03 0.93
N SER A 72 -13.98 0.20 0.11
CA SER A 72 -14.47 -1.13 -0.24
C SER A 72 -13.33 -2.10 -0.48
N ALA A 73 -13.56 -3.38 -0.18
CA ALA A 73 -12.71 -4.50 -0.50
C ALA A 73 -13.57 -5.64 -1.05
N LEU A 74 -13.61 -5.76 -2.37
CA LEU A 74 -14.55 -6.62 -3.11
C LEU A 74 -13.80 -7.73 -3.82
N ARG A 75 -14.34 -8.94 -3.76
CA ARG A 75 -13.90 -10.10 -4.53
C ARG A 75 -15.08 -10.60 -5.36
N ASP A 76 -14.91 -10.64 -6.67
CA ASP A 76 -15.96 -11.05 -7.61
C ASP A 76 -17.26 -10.22 -7.45
N GLY A 77 -17.13 -8.95 -7.03
CA GLY A 77 -18.25 -8.02 -6.79
C GLY A 77 -18.86 -8.09 -5.39
N GLU A 78 -18.43 -9.02 -4.55
CA GLU A 78 -18.93 -9.21 -3.18
C GLU A 78 -17.83 -8.95 -2.16
N GLY A 79 -18.14 -8.33 -1.02
CA GLY A 79 -17.13 -8.15 0.00
C GLY A 79 -17.47 -7.13 1.07
N ALA A 80 -16.42 -6.50 1.59
CA ALA A 80 -16.50 -5.54 2.66
C ALA A 80 -16.73 -4.12 2.12
N VAL A 81 -17.66 -3.41 2.73
CA VAL A 81 -17.89 -1.97 2.52
C VAL A 81 -17.74 -1.28 3.88
N PHE A 82 -17.06 -0.14 3.87
CA PHE A 82 -16.77 0.67 5.06
C PHE A 82 -17.56 1.97 4.95
N ASP A 83 -18.68 2.01 5.67
CA ASP A 83 -19.55 3.18 5.70
C ASP A 83 -19.05 4.15 6.80
N TRP A 84 -18.17 5.07 6.41
CA TRP A 84 -17.56 6.06 7.31
C TRP A 84 -18.61 7.03 7.89
N THR A 85 -18.54 7.28 9.20
CA THR A 85 -19.53 8.09 9.92
C THR A 85 -19.27 9.59 9.79
N THR A 86 -18.01 9.96 9.56
CA THR A 86 -17.48 11.30 9.38
C THR A 86 -16.93 11.49 7.97
N GLY A 87 -16.77 12.74 7.57
CA GLY A 87 -15.99 13.06 6.38
C GLY A 87 -14.54 12.67 6.60
N LEU A 88 -13.98 11.86 5.71
CA LEU A 88 -12.58 11.43 5.78
C LEU A 88 -11.64 12.62 5.56
N PRO A 89 -10.45 12.61 6.19
CA PRO A 89 -9.44 13.65 6.00
C PRO A 89 -9.06 13.83 4.52
N ALA A 90 -8.99 15.07 4.07
CA ALA A 90 -8.49 15.39 2.74
C ALA A 90 -6.97 15.23 2.66
N LEU A 91 -6.41 15.06 1.45
CA LEU A 91 -4.96 14.92 1.26
C LEU A 91 -4.17 16.11 1.79
N ALA A 92 -4.74 17.32 1.70
CA ALA A 92 -4.11 18.54 2.19
C ALA A 92 -4.01 18.60 3.73
N GLU A 93 -4.80 17.80 4.45
CA GLU A 93 -4.78 17.72 5.91
C GLU A 93 -3.71 16.74 6.43
N LEU A 94 -3.17 15.88 5.56
CA LEU A 94 -2.17 14.86 5.91
C LEU A 94 -0.77 15.46 6.08
N VAL A 95 -0.61 16.31 7.08
CA VAL A 95 0.65 17.01 7.39
C VAL A 95 1.40 16.34 8.55
N PRO A 96 2.74 16.44 8.61
CA PRO A 96 3.54 15.90 9.72
C PRO A 96 3.02 16.33 11.10
N GLY A 97 2.84 15.35 12.00
CA GLY A 97 2.31 15.55 13.35
C GLY A 97 0.79 15.51 13.46
N ALA A 98 0.05 15.44 12.33
CA ALA A 98 -1.40 15.30 12.36
C ALA A 98 -1.83 13.92 12.86
N THR A 99 -2.95 13.89 13.59
CA THR A 99 -3.57 12.66 14.09
C THR A 99 -5.05 12.65 13.80
N PHE A 100 -5.59 11.49 13.40
CA PHE A 100 -7.00 11.33 13.06
C PHE A 100 -7.57 10.08 13.73
N HIS A 101 -8.86 10.12 14.03
CA HIS A 101 -9.63 9.00 14.54
C HIS A 101 -10.93 8.94 13.74
N GLU A 102 -11.02 7.97 12.84
CA GLU A 102 -12.16 7.81 11.95
C GLU A 102 -12.91 6.52 12.29
N GLU A 103 -14.24 6.61 12.26
CA GLU A 103 -15.12 5.49 12.54
C GLU A 103 -15.94 5.12 11.30
N ALA A 104 -16.18 3.82 11.12
CA ALA A 104 -17.02 3.29 10.06
C ALA A 104 -17.91 2.16 10.58
N MET A 105 -19.00 1.91 9.87
CA MET A 105 -19.71 0.65 9.94
C MET A 105 -19.19 -0.28 8.84
N LEU A 106 -18.53 -1.36 9.23
CA LEU A 106 -18.11 -2.40 8.30
C LEU A 106 -19.29 -3.34 8.02
N THR A 107 -19.70 -3.39 6.75
CA THR A 107 -20.74 -4.30 6.27
C THR A 107 -20.14 -5.35 5.33
N THR A 108 -20.62 -6.60 5.44
CA THR A 108 -20.29 -7.68 4.50
C THR A 108 -21.60 -8.39 4.17
N PRO A 109 -22.35 -7.90 3.16
CA PRO A 109 -23.70 -8.37 2.86
C PRO A 109 -23.78 -9.89 2.72
N GLY A 110 -24.72 -10.52 3.42
CA GLY A 110 -24.96 -11.96 3.34
C GLY A 110 -23.96 -12.85 4.09
N PHE A 111 -22.94 -12.29 4.74
CA PHE A 111 -21.90 -13.07 5.41
C PHE A 111 -21.83 -12.83 6.93
N LEU A 112 -21.68 -11.58 7.35
CA LEU A 112 -21.55 -11.20 8.77
C LEU A 112 -22.47 -10.03 9.13
N PRO A 113 -22.94 -9.95 10.39
CA PRO A 113 -23.64 -8.76 10.85
C PRO A 113 -22.72 -7.52 10.72
N PRO A 114 -23.27 -6.31 10.54
CA PRO A 114 -22.50 -5.08 10.58
C PRO A 114 -21.69 -4.95 11.87
N ARG A 115 -20.45 -4.47 11.76
CA ARG A 115 -19.53 -4.34 12.90
C ARG A 115 -18.88 -2.96 12.90
N PRO A 116 -18.67 -2.35 14.08
CA PRO A 116 -17.95 -1.09 14.14
C PRO A 116 -16.48 -1.32 13.74
N PHE A 117 -15.95 -0.37 12.97
CA PHE A 117 -14.57 -0.34 12.52
C PHE A 117 -13.99 1.04 12.84
N THR A 118 -12.74 1.09 13.28
CA THR A 118 -12.06 2.37 13.55
C THR A 118 -10.67 2.36 12.96
N THR A 119 -10.23 3.51 12.46
CA THR A 119 -8.86 3.75 12.03
C THR A 119 -8.30 4.94 12.81
N ASP A 120 -7.26 4.68 13.59
CA ASP A 120 -6.40 5.74 14.11
C ASP A 120 -5.22 5.95 13.16
N LEU A 121 -4.95 7.21 12.81
CA LEU A 121 -3.87 7.60 11.91
C LEU A 121 -2.96 8.61 12.60
N GLU A 122 -1.65 8.41 12.49
CA GLU A 122 -0.62 9.34 12.95
C GLU A 122 0.37 9.60 11.82
N ILE A 123 0.48 10.86 11.40
CA ILE A 123 1.41 11.25 10.33
C ILE A 123 2.77 11.58 10.95
N LEU A 124 3.80 10.79 10.63
CA LEU A 124 5.12 10.93 11.22
C LEU A 124 5.97 11.99 10.51
N GLY A 125 5.86 12.09 9.19
CA GLY A 125 6.66 13.04 8.41
C GLY A 125 6.88 12.60 6.97
N MET A 126 7.65 13.40 6.23
CA MET A 126 8.15 13.01 4.91
C MET A 126 9.49 12.29 5.05
N GLU A 127 9.70 11.24 4.27
CA GLU A 127 10.94 10.46 4.24
C GLU A 127 11.35 10.19 2.78
N GLU A 128 12.63 10.41 2.44
CA GLU A 128 13.21 9.90 1.19
C GLU A 128 13.48 8.40 1.36
N ILE A 129 12.83 7.58 0.54
CA ILE A 129 13.08 6.14 0.49
C ILE A 129 13.58 5.75 -0.91
N GLU A 130 14.29 4.64 -0.98
CA GLU A 130 14.69 4.02 -2.25
C GLU A 130 13.86 2.75 -2.43
N VAL A 131 13.10 2.67 -3.53
CA VAL A 131 12.29 1.50 -3.91
C VAL A 131 12.48 1.20 -5.38
N ALA A 132 12.61 -0.08 -5.75
CA ALA A 132 12.95 -0.50 -7.11
C ALA A 132 14.13 0.28 -7.75
N GLY A 133 15.13 0.69 -6.95
CA GLY A 133 16.28 1.49 -7.41
C GLY A 133 16.00 2.98 -7.62
N CYS A 134 14.82 3.47 -7.22
CA CYS A 134 14.39 4.84 -7.39
C CYS A 134 14.19 5.55 -6.06
N LYS A 135 14.76 6.74 -5.94
CA LYS A 135 14.56 7.63 -4.80
C LYS A 135 13.25 8.38 -4.93
N VAL A 136 12.42 8.30 -3.89
CA VAL A 136 11.08 8.89 -3.87
C VAL A 136 10.78 9.48 -2.50
N GLN A 137 10.05 10.60 -2.49
CA GLN A 137 9.52 11.18 -1.27
C GLN A 137 8.22 10.47 -0.90
N ALA A 138 8.14 9.97 0.32
CA ALA A 138 6.96 9.28 0.83
C ALA A 138 6.51 9.89 2.17
N LEU A 139 5.19 9.98 2.36
CA LEU A 139 4.59 10.33 3.64
C LEU A 139 4.61 9.10 4.54
N LYS A 140 5.38 9.17 5.61
CA LYS A 140 5.45 8.14 6.64
C LYS A 140 4.31 8.33 7.64
N MET A 141 3.61 7.26 7.95
CA MET A 141 2.50 7.28 8.90
C MET A 141 2.36 5.94 9.63
N VAL A 142 1.65 5.97 10.76
CA VAL A 142 1.20 4.77 11.47
C VAL A 142 -0.31 4.70 11.39
N VAL A 143 -0.82 3.53 11.00
CA VAL A 143 -2.25 3.23 10.89
C VAL A 143 -2.57 2.10 11.85
N ARG A 144 -3.56 2.30 12.71
CA ARG A 144 -4.06 1.29 13.65
C ARG A 144 -5.53 1.06 13.36
N ASN A 145 -5.87 -0.17 13.01
CA ASN A 145 -7.24 -0.54 12.69
C ASN A 145 -7.83 -1.39 13.82
N ARG A 146 -9.09 -1.16 14.15
CA ARG A 146 -9.85 -2.00 15.08
C ARG A 146 -11.17 -2.40 14.47
N GLU A 147 -11.61 -3.62 14.75
CA GLU A 147 -12.90 -4.15 14.33
C GLU A 147 -13.60 -4.78 15.53
N ALA A 148 -14.83 -4.36 15.81
CA ALA A 148 -15.59 -4.81 16.98
C ALA A 148 -14.78 -4.71 18.30
N GLY A 149 -13.98 -3.64 18.44
CA GLY A 149 -13.13 -3.39 19.60
C GLY A 149 -11.85 -4.23 19.68
N LYS A 150 -11.56 -5.05 18.67
CA LYS A 150 -10.32 -5.84 18.58
C LYS A 150 -9.31 -5.16 17.68
N ASP A 151 -8.07 -5.03 18.15
CA ASP A 151 -6.97 -4.54 17.34
C ASP A 151 -6.65 -5.52 16.20
N LEU A 152 -6.59 -5.00 14.98
CA LEU A 152 -6.23 -5.75 13.77
C LEU A 152 -4.75 -5.63 13.41
N GLY A 153 -3.98 -4.89 14.22
CA GLY A 153 -2.56 -4.64 14.01
C GLY A 153 -2.23 -3.17 13.80
N GLU A 154 -0.94 -2.89 13.87
CA GLU A 154 -0.34 -1.58 13.62
C GLU A 154 0.47 -1.66 12.32
N ILE A 155 0.23 -0.74 11.41
CA ILE A 155 0.91 -0.68 10.11
C ILE A 155 1.65 0.64 10.01
N THR A 156 2.98 0.59 9.91
CA THR A 156 3.74 1.75 9.44
C THR A 156 3.74 1.74 7.92
N LYS A 157 3.33 2.83 7.27
CA LYS A 157 3.24 2.97 5.82
C LYS A 157 4.11 4.11 5.33
N TRP A 158 4.70 3.93 4.15
CA TRP A 158 5.32 4.99 3.36
C TRP A 158 4.49 5.19 2.10
N LEU A 159 3.65 6.22 2.11
CA LEU A 159 2.70 6.53 1.05
C LEU A 159 3.31 7.50 0.04
N HIS A 160 3.30 7.16 -1.24
CA HIS A 160 3.64 8.11 -2.30
C HIS A 160 2.42 8.97 -2.65
N LEU A 161 2.39 10.20 -2.13
CA LEU A 161 1.23 11.10 -2.25
C LEU A 161 0.74 11.30 -3.69
N PRO A 162 1.59 11.47 -4.73
CA PRO A 162 1.11 11.63 -6.09
C PRO A 162 0.34 10.41 -6.63
N SER A 163 0.75 9.19 -6.26
CA SER A 163 0.11 7.96 -6.77
C SER A 163 -0.94 7.36 -5.84
N LEU A 164 -0.97 7.81 -4.58
CA LEU A 164 -1.75 7.27 -3.46
C LEU A 164 -1.48 5.80 -3.15
N LEU A 165 -0.30 5.31 -3.53
CA LEU A 165 0.12 3.93 -3.30
C LEU A 165 1.13 3.86 -2.15
N THR A 166 0.97 2.84 -1.30
CA THR A 166 1.98 2.49 -0.30
C THR A 166 3.18 1.86 -1.00
N LEU A 167 4.39 2.36 -0.78
CA LEU A 167 5.61 1.84 -1.41
C LEU A 167 6.38 0.88 -0.50
N ARG A 168 6.25 1.08 0.81
CA ARG A 168 6.81 0.23 1.86
C ARG A 168 5.80 0.15 2.98
N SER A 169 5.69 -1.00 3.62
CA SER A 169 4.90 -1.15 4.83
C SER A 169 5.53 -2.13 5.81
N GLU A 170 5.38 -1.84 7.10
CA GLU A 170 5.74 -2.73 8.20
C GLU A 170 4.49 -2.99 9.04
N VAL A 171 4.12 -4.25 9.18
CA VAL A 171 2.95 -4.70 9.94
C VAL A 171 3.44 -5.35 11.23
N ARG A 172 2.97 -4.83 12.36
CA ARG A 172 3.18 -5.40 13.69
C ARG A 172 1.89 -6.06 14.16
N GLU A 173 1.98 -7.36 14.43
CA GLU A 173 0.91 -8.17 15.02
C GLU A 173 1.47 -8.91 16.25
N GLY A 174 1.22 -8.36 17.45
CA GLY A 174 1.86 -8.84 18.67
C GLY A 174 3.38 -8.68 18.63
N GLU A 175 4.13 -9.78 18.81
CA GLU A 175 5.60 -9.79 18.71
C GLU A 175 6.12 -9.98 17.28
N ALA A 176 5.25 -10.35 16.33
CA ALA A 176 5.65 -10.58 14.94
C ALA A 176 5.69 -9.26 14.15
N MET A 177 6.74 -9.09 13.35
CA MET A 177 6.87 -8.01 12.38
C MET A 177 7.01 -8.60 10.98
N ARG A 178 6.21 -8.09 10.04
CA ARG A 178 6.30 -8.40 8.61
C ARG A 178 6.51 -7.10 7.85
N ALA A 179 7.54 -7.05 7.03
CA ALA A 179 7.79 -5.91 6.15
C ALA A 179 7.57 -6.35 4.70
N GLN A 180 7.19 -5.39 3.87
CA GLN A 180 7.21 -5.54 2.41
C GLN A 180 7.52 -4.21 1.75
N GLU A 181 8.13 -4.28 0.58
CA GLU A 181 8.56 -3.14 -0.21
C GLU A 181 8.40 -3.40 -1.71
N VAL A 182 8.13 -2.33 -2.46
CA VAL A 182 8.08 -2.35 -3.92
C VAL A 182 9.46 -2.65 -4.52
N VAL A 183 9.52 -3.72 -5.31
CA VAL A 183 10.72 -4.15 -6.08
C VAL A 183 10.59 -3.89 -7.57
N ALA A 184 9.38 -3.62 -8.07
CA ALA A 184 9.16 -3.20 -9.45
C ALA A 184 7.96 -2.25 -9.57
N MET A 185 8.10 -1.25 -10.45
CA MET A 185 7.08 -0.26 -10.79
C MET A 185 6.89 -0.21 -12.31
N GLU A 186 5.64 -0.30 -12.76
CA GLU A 186 5.24 -0.23 -14.18
C GLU A 186 4.17 0.85 -14.37
#